data_AF-A0ABD0QNU6-F1
#
_entry.id   AF-A0ABD0QNU6-F1
#
_cell.length_a   1.000
_cell.length_b   1.000
_cell.length_c   1.000
_cell.angle_alpha   90.00
_cell.angle_beta   90.00
_cell.angle_gamma   90.00
#
_symmetry.space_group_name_H-M   'P 1'
#
loop_
_entity.id
_entity.type
_entity.pdbx_description
1 polymer ?
#
loop_
_entity_poly.entity_id
_entity_poly.type
_entity_poly.pdbx_seq_one_letter_code
_entity_poly.pdbx_strand_id
1 'polypeptide(L)'
;MEMKSKVKAHTMTDEVLFWKWISVNTIALVTDTAVYHWSMEGDSQPIKMFDRHASLAGCQIINYRTDEQQKWLLLIGISAQ
;
A
#
# COMPACT_ATOMS: atom_id res chain seq x y z
N MET A 1 -31.96 -7.22 -3.27
CA MET A 1 -31.45 -6.07 -2.51
C MET A 1 -29.97 -6.32 -2.27
N GLU A 2 -29.08 -5.56 -2.91
CA GLU A 2 -27.65 -5.66 -2.63
C GLU A 2 -27.38 -4.94 -1.30
N MET A 3 -27.08 -5.71 -0.26
CA MET A 3 -26.79 -5.18 1.07
C MET A 3 -25.36 -4.62 1.03
N LYS A 4 -25.22 -3.29 1.13
CA LYS A 4 -23.91 -2.63 1.25
C LYS A 4 -23.35 -2.89 2.66
N SER A 5 -22.70 -4.04 2.84
CA SER A 5 -21.97 -4.36 4.07
C SER A 5 -20.54 -3.82 4.00
N LYS A 6 -20.03 -3.31 5.13
CA LYS A 6 -18.63 -2.95 5.26
C LYS A 6 -17.81 -4.23 5.30
N VAL A 7 -16.92 -4.42 4.32
CA VAL A 7 -16.06 -5.61 4.23
C VAL A 7 -15.01 -5.59 5.34
N LYS A 8 -14.14 -4.57 5.38
CA LYS A 8 -13.06 -4.43 6.38
C LYS A 8 -12.77 -2.95 6.68
N ALA A 9 -12.18 -2.70 7.85
CA ALA A 9 -11.66 -1.39 8.25
C ALA A 9 -10.42 -1.56 9.12
N HIS A 10 -9.45 -0.65 8.98
CA HIS A 10 -8.26 -0.59 9.80
C HIS A 10 -7.83 0.87 9.96
N THR A 11 -7.49 1.28 11.17
CA THR A 11 -6.94 2.61 11.45
C THR A 11 -5.42 2.48 11.50
N MET A 12 -4.74 3.02 10.50
CA MET A 12 -3.27 3.04 10.47
C MET A 12 -2.73 3.99 11.54
N THR A 13 -1.57 3.66 12.11
CA THR A 13 -0.86 4.55 13.05
C THR A 13 -0.36 5.81 12.36
N ASP A 14 0.15 5.65 11.14
CA ASP A 14 0.69 6.72 10.30
C ASP A 14 -0.26 7.01 9.13
N GLU A 15 -0.19 8.24 8.61
CA GLU A 15 -0.96 8.65 7.44
C GLU A 15 -0.60 7.82 6.20
N VAL A 16 -1.62 7.42 5.45
CA VAL A 16 -1.46 6.76 4.14
C VAL A 16 -1.36 7.84 3.07
N LEU A 17 -0.14 8.05 2.56
CA LEU A 17 0.18 9.08 1.56
C LEU A 17 -0.19 8.64 0.13
N PHE A 18 -0.14 7.34 -0.15
CA PHE A 18 -0.52 6.76 -1.44
C PHE A 18 -1.07 5.35 -1.24
N TRP A 19 -2.01 4.95 -2.09
CA TRP A 19 -2.57 3.61 -2.07
C TRP A 19 -2.99 3.14 -3.46
N LYS A 20 -2.92 1.82 -3.69
CA LYS A 20 -3.23 1.22 -4.98
C LYS A 20 -3.58 -0.26 -4.87
N TRP A 21 -4.62 -0.68 -5.59
CA TRP A 21 -4.89 -2.10 -5.84
C TRP A 21 -3.74 -2.73 -6.64
N ILE A 22 -3.12 -3.76 -6.08
CA ILE A 22 -2.05 -4.52 -6.75
C ILE A 22 -2.53 -5.88 -7.25
N SER A 23 -3.67 -6.36 -6.75
CA SER A 23 -4.42 -7.49 -7.26
C SER A 23 -5.92 -7.25 -7.05
N VAL A 24 -6.75 -8.23 -7.42
CA VAL A 24 -8.21 -8.18 -7.20
C VAL A 24 -8.62 -8.12 -5.73
N ASN A 25 -7.74 -8.55 -4.82
CA ASN A 25 -8.01 -8.73 -3.40
C ASN A 25 -6.99 -8.06 -2.48
N THR A 26 -5.88 -7.50 -3.00
CA THR A 26 -4.83 -6.89 -2.19
C THR A 26 -4.62 -5.43 -2.56
N ILE A 27 -4.64 -4.58 -1.53
CA ILE A 27 -4.29 -3.17 -1.65
C ILE A 27 -2.91 -2.91 -1.05
N ALA A 28 -2.11 -2.12 -1.75
CA ALA A 28 -0.88 -1.57 -1.21
C ALA A 28 -1.15 -0.20 -0.58
N LEU A 29 -0.62 0.01 0.62
CA LEU A 29 -0.68 1.25 1.38
C LEU A 29 0.75 1.76 1.58
N VAL A 30 0.98 3.04 1.31
CA VAL A 30 2.30 3.67 1.44
C VAL A 30 2.20 4.78 2.48
N THR A 31 2.96 4.66 3.56
CA THR A 31 3.11 5.70 4.58
C THR A 31 4.39 6.51 4.31
N ASP A 32 4.73 7.44 5.21
CA ASP A 32 6.01 8.16 5.10
C ASP A 32 7.24 7.24 5.20
N THR A 33 7.13 6.14 5.94
CA THR A 33 8.27 5.29 6.31
C THR A 33 8.22 3.88 5.72
N ALA A 34 7.05 3.36 5.32
CA ALA A 34 6.92 1.96 4.92
C ALA A 34 5.83 1.72 3.88
N VAL A 35 5.91 0.55 3.24
CA VAL A 35 4.88 0.02 2.35
C VAL A 35 4.26 -1.23 2.98
N TYR A 36 2.94 -1.30 2.93
CA TYR A 36 2.14 -2.38 3.49
C TYR A 36 1.27 -3.01 2.41
N HIS A 37 1.01 -4.31 2.52
CA HIS A 37 -0.02 -5.02 1.75
C HIS A 37 -1.16 -5.40 2.67
N TRP A 38 -2.40 -5.18 2.22
CA TRP A 38 -3.60 -5.53 2.98
C TRP A 38 -4.56 -6.30 2.09
N SER A 39 -4.80 -7.56 2.45
CA SER A 39 -5.76 -8.42 1.76
C SER A 39 -7.19 -8.13 2.23
N MET A 40 -8.15 -8.18 1.31
CA MET A 40 -9.58 -8.18 1.61
C MET A 40 -10.05 -9.51 2.21
N GLU A 41 -9.24 -10.56 2.14
CA GLU A 41 -9.59 -11.89 2.64
C GLU A 41 -9.40 -12.00 4.15
N GLY A 42 -10.37 -12.65 4.79
CA GLY A 42 -10.41 -12.90 6.23
C GLY A 42 -10.23 -11.65 7.09
N ASP A 43 -9.78 -11.85 8.31
CA ASP A 43 -9.55 -10.78 9.30
C ASP A 43 -8.12 -10.21 9.26
N SER A 44 -7.40 -10.40 8.14
CA SER A 44 -6.03 -9.90 8.00
C SER A 44 -5.92 -8.39 8.20
N GLN A 45 -4.86 -7.95 8.86
CA GLN A 45 -4.48 -6.53 8.99
C GLN A 45 -3.42 -6.17 7.94
N PRO A 46 -3.14 -4.87 7.69
CA PRO A 46 -2.03 -4.48 6.82
C PRO A 46 -0.69 -5.05 7.31
N ILE A 47 0.03 -5.72 6.42
CA ILE A 47 1.31 -6.36 6.71
C ILE A 47 2.40 -5.50 6.08
N LYS A 48 3.40 -5.10 6.88
CA LYS A 48 4.55 -4.36 6.38
C LYS A 48 5.37 -5.24 5.44
N MET A 49 5.64 -4.73 4.25
CA MET A 49 6.45 -5.41 3.24
C MET A 49 7.91 -4.94 3.28
N PHE A 50 8.13 -3.62 3.34
CA PHE A 50 9.47 -3.04 3.43
C PHE A 50 9.43 -1.58 3.93
N ASP A 51 10.57 -1.09 4.41
CA ASP A 51 10.81 0.32 4.72
C ASP A 51 11.15 1.11 3.46
N ARG A 52 10.61 2.33 3.36
CA ARG A 52 10.94 3.25 2.27
C ARG A 52 12.43 3.59 2.33
N HIS A 53 13.10 3.44 1.19
CA HIS A 53 14.49 3.81 1.07
C HIS A 53 14.68 5.33 1.24
N ALA A 54 15.78 5.76 1.86
CA ALA A 54 16.04 7.18 2.15
C ALA A 54 16.05 8.07 0.89
N SER A 55 16.38 7.52 -0.28
CA SER A 55 16.33 8.23 -1.56
C SER A 55 14.91 8.66 -1.99
N LEU A 56 13.87 8.10 -1.37
CA LEU A 56 12.46 8.45 -1.60
C LEU A 56 11.91 9.39 -0.51
N ALA A 57 12.74 9.86 0.43
CA ALA A 57 12.32 10.84 1.42
C ALA A 57 11.86 12.14 0.74
N GLY A 58 10.71 12.68 1.16
CA GLY A 58 10.14 13.90 0.57
C GLY A 58 9.63 13.77 -0.87
N CYS A 59 9.75 12.60 -1.51
CA CYS A 59 9.22 12.38 -2.85
C CYS A 59 7.69 12.24 -2.84
N GLN A 60 7.02 12.82 -3.82
CA GLN A 60 5.61 12.52 -4.08
C GLN A 60 5.51 11.12 -4.68
N ILE A 61 4.84 10.21 -3.98
CA ILE A 61 4.61 8.84 -4.48
C ILE A 61 3.55 8.88 -5.58
N ILE A 62 3.91 8.37 -6.77
CA ILE A 62 3.03 8.40 -7.95
C ILE A 62 2.63 7.00 -8.42
N ASN A 63 3.37 5.96 -8.04
CA ASN A 63 3.01 4.60 -8.40
C ASN A 63 3.65 3.56 -7.48
N TYR A 64 3.01 2.40 -7.45
CA TYR A 64 3.53 1.20 -6.82
C TYR A 64 3.20 0.00 -7.72
N ARG A 65 4.17 -0.90 -7.91
CA ARG A 65 4.03 -2.09 -8.75
C ARG A 65 4.63 -3.31 -8.08
N THR A 66 4.11 -4.47 -8.46
CA THR A 66 4.70 -5.77 -8.14
C THR A 66 4.85 -6.57 -9.42
N ASP A 67 5.67 -7.61 -9.39
CA ASP A 67 5.54 -8.71 -10.34
C ASP A 67 4.29 -9.56 -10.04
N GLU A 68 3.98 -10.51 -10.91
CA GLU A 68 2.80 -11.38 -10.78
C GLU A 68 2.81 -12.22 -9.50
N GLN A 69 4.00 -12.64 -9.04
CA GLN A 69 4.17 -13.45 -7.82
C GLN A 69 4.31 -12.61 -6.55
N GLN A 70 4.29 -11.27 -6.68
CA GLN A 70 4.46 -10.31 -5.58
C GLN A 70 5.76 -10.55 -4.78
N LYS A 71 6.82 -10.97 -5.46
CA LYS A 71 8.17 -11.15 -4.89
C LYS A 71 9.07 -9.94 -5.11
N TRP A 72 8.81 -9.19 -6.18
CA TRP A 72 9.49 -7.95 -6.52
C TRP A 72 8.55 -6.77 -6.34
N LEU A 73 9.00 -5.78 -5.58
CA LEU A 73 8.21 -4.63 -5.19
C LEU A 73 8.92 -3.36 -5.66
N LEU A 74 8.19 -2.50 -6.37
CA LEU A 74 8.72 -1.26 -6.93
C LEU A 74 7.88 -0.07 -6.47
N LEU A 75 8.50 0.86 -5.74
CA LEU A 75 7.91 2.12 -5.33
C LEU A 75 8.49 3.25 -6.19
N ILE A 76 7.63 4.08 -6.78
CA ILE A 76 8.02 5.15 -7.68
C ILE A 76 7.55 6.48 -7.11
N GLY A 77 8.51 7.37 -6.86
CA GLY A 77 8.26 8.74 -6.46
C GLY A 77 8.93 9.72 -7.42
N ILE A 78 8.36 10.92 -7.51
CA ILE A 78 8.98 12.07 -8.19
C ILE A 78 9.41 13.08 -7.12
N SER A 79 10.59 13.67 -7.33
CA SER A 79 11.11 14.78 -6.54
C SER A 79 11.05 16.05 -7.38
N ALA A 80 10.72 17.18 -6.75
CA ALA A 80 10.69 18.50 -7.41
C ALA A 80 12.05 19.23 -7.35
N GLN A 81 13.12 18.49 -7.08
CA GLN A 81 14.48 19.03 -6.93
C GLN A 81 15.07 19.48 -8.26
#